data_AF-A0A072VYB1-F1
#
_entry.id   AF-A0A072VYB1-F1
#
_cell.length_a   1.000
_cell.length_b   1.000
_cell.length_c   1.000
_cell.angle_alpha   90.00
_cell.angle_beta   90.00
_cell.angle_gamma   90.00
#
_symmetry.space_group_name_H-M   'P 1'
#
loop_
_entity.id
_entity.type
_entity.pdbx_description
1 polymer ?
#
loop_
_entity_poly.entity_id
_entity_poly.type
_entity_poly.pdbx_seq_one_letter_code
_entity_poly.pdbx_strand_id
1 'polypeptide(L)'
;MLMLKCLVLVQAKPQTVQKVCKIVKKQLGLPDYSIVTGSSKFAMLGVDTVEILMELEEEFGISVELEEDIAESISTVQEAAESLEEKCPGCETCW
;
A
#
# COMPACT_ATOMS: atom_id res chain seq x y z
N MET A 1 28.49 -10.59 12.21
CA MET A 1 27.22 -11.32 12.01
C MET A 1 26.25 -10.33 11.37
N LEU A 2 26.43 -10.09 10.06
CA LEU A 2 25.52 -9.21 9.32
C LEU A 2 24.16 -9.89 9.36
N MET A 3 23.17 -9.23 9.96
CA MET A 3 21.77 -9.57 9.73
C MET A 3 21.54 -9.42 8.24
N LEU A 4 21.58 -10.55 7.55
CA LEU A 4 21.05 -10.73 6.21
C LEU A 4 19.53 -10.59 6.35
N LYS A 5 19.04 -9.35 6.53
CA LYS A 5 17.64 -9.00 6.27
C LYS A 5 17.43 -9.38 4.82
N CYS A 6 16.81 -10.54 4.64
CA CYS A 6 16.53 -11.14 3.36
C CYS A 6 15.97 -10.06 2.43
N LEU A 7 16.74 -9.66 1.41
CA LEU A 7 16.26 -8.96 0.23
C LEU A 7 15.41 -9.93 -0.64
N VAL A 8 14.52 -10.68 0.00
CA VAL A 8 13.36 -11.19 -0.71
C VAL A 8 12.41 -10.02 -0.72
N LEU A 9 12.48 -9.22 -1.77
CA LEU A 9 11.37 -8.36 -2.17
C LEU A 9 10.20 -9.33 -2.41
N VAL A 10 9.42 -9.64 -1.37
CA VAL A 10 8.09 -10.22 -1.55
C VAL A 10 7.31 -9.08 -2.18
N GLN A 11 7.35 -9.01 -3.51
CA GLN A 11 6.50 -8.11 -4.26
C GLN A 11 5.07 -8.51 -3.94
N ALA A 12 4.28 -7.55 -3.45
CA ALA A 12 2.85 -7.76 -3.25
C ALA A 12 2.22 -8.31 -4.53
N LYS A 13 1.20 -9.15 -4.40
CA LYS A 13 0.54 -9.72 -5.57
C LYS A 13 -0.02 -8.58 -6.44
N PRO A 14 0.03 -8.72 -7.78
CA PRO A 14 -0.44 -7.68 -8.69
C PRO A 14 -1.87 -7.19 -8.42
N GLN A 15 -2.75 -8.07 -7.93
CA GLN A 15 -4.12 -7.76 -7.57
C GLN A 15 -4.21 -6.77 -6.41
N THR A 16 -3.35 -6.91 -5.39
CA THR A 16 -3.27 -6.01 -4.25
C THR A 16 -2.80 -4.64 -4.69
N VAL A 17 -1.70 -4.59 -5.45
CA VAL A 17 -1.16 -3.34 -6.02
C VAL A 17 -2.23 -2.62 -6.86
N GLN A 18 -2.99 -3.36 -7.67
CA GLN A 18 -4.08 -2.78 -8.47
C GLN A 18 -5.20 -2.17 -7.61
N LYS A 19 -5.54 -2.79 -6.47
CA LYS A 19 -6.55 -2.24 -5.55
C LYS A 19 -6.06 -1.00 -4.84
N VAL A 20 -4.82 -1.02 -4.34
CA VAL A 20 -4.18 0.17 -3.76
C VAL A 20 -4.17 1.31 -4.80
N CYS A 21 -3.76 1.03 -6.04
CA CYS A 21 -3.85 2.02 -7.13
C CYS A 21 -5.26 2.58 -7.34
N LYS A 22 -6.31 1.74 -7.27
CA LYS A 22 -7.70 2.19 -7.44
C LYS A 22 -8.15 3.10 -6.29
N ILE A 23 -7.80 2.76 -5.05
CA ILE A 23 -8.14 3.56 -3.87
C ILE A 23 -7.48 4.92 -3.94
N VAL A 24 -6.18 4.96 -4.28
CA VAL A 24 -5.42 6.20 -4.51
C VAL A 24 -6.07 7.07 -5.61
N LYS A 25 -6.52 6.46 -6.71
CA LYS A 25 -7.22 7.19 -7.79
C LYS A 25 -8.55 7.76 -7.31
N LYS A 26 -9.33 6.97 -6.56
CA LYS A 26 -10.62 7.38 -5.99
C LYS A 26 -10.45 8.57 -5.05
N GLN A 27 -9.47 8.52 -4.15
CA GLN A 27 -9.06 9.59 -3.25
C GLN A 27 -8.73 10.89 -3.99
N LEU A 28 -7.95 10.79 -5.08
CA LEU A 28 -7.57 11.93 -5.90
C LEU A 28 -8.65 12.41 -6.88
N GLY A 29 -9.81 11.73 -6.95
CA GLY A 29 -10.82 11.99 -7.97
C GLY A 29 -10.31 11.77 -9.41
N LEU A 30 -9.27 10.94 -9.57
CA LEU A 30 -8.68 10.66 -10.87
C LEU A 30 -9.50 9.61 -11.64
N PRO A 31 -9.62 9.76 -12.96
CA PRO A 31 -10.30 8.78 -13.80
C PRO A 31 -9.48 7.48 -13.89
N ASP A 32 -10.13 6.36 -14.20
CA ASP A 32 -9.50 5.03 -14.24
C ASP A 32 -8.29 4.94 -15.19
N TYR A 33 -8.26 5.74 -16.26
CA TYR A 33 -7.16 5.80 -17.22
C TYR A 33 -5.92 6.57 -16.72
N SER A 34 -5.98 7.18 -15.54
CA SER A 34 -4.82 7.82 -14.91
C SER A 34 -3.71 6.81 -14.62
N ILE A 35 -2.45 7.27 -14.73
CA ILE A 35 -1.28 6.41 -14.56
C ILE A 35 -0.87 6.46 -13.08
N VAL A 36 -1.38 5.49 -12.31
CA VAL A 36 -0.91 5.17 -10.96
C VAL A 36 -0.44 3.72 -10.97
N THR A 37 0.81 3.50 -10.60
CA THR A 37 1.46 2.18 -10.61
C THR A 37 2.08 1.89 -9.25
N GLY A 38 2.54 0.66 -9.01
CA GLY A 38 3.27 0.31 -7.78
C GLY A 38 4.47 1.24 -7.50
N SER A 39 5.10 1.75 -8.56
CA SER A 39 6.25 2.67 -8.46
C SER A 39 5.85 4.12 -8.14
N SER A 40 4.56 4.46 -8.17
CA SER A 40 4.08 5.80 -7.87
C SER A 40 4.31 6.12 -6.39
N LYS A 41 4.93 7.27 -6.12
CA LYS A 41 5.16 7.79 -4.77
C LYS A 41 3.96 8.60 -4.31
N PHE A 42 3.49 8.39 -3.09
CA PHE A 42 2.37 9.15 -2.51
C PHE A 42 2.67 10.66 -2.49
N ALA A 43 3.88 11.04 -2.08
CA ALA A 43 4.33 12.44 -2.11
C ALA A 43 4.28 13.09 -3.51
N MET A 44 4.49 12.33 -4.58
CA MET A 44 4.42 12.86 -5.96
C MET A 44 2.98 12.98 -6.46
N LEU A 45 2.07 12.17 -5.91
CA LEU A 45 0.64 12.24 -6.20
C LEU A 45 -0.06 13.35 -5.42
N GLY A 46 0.60 13.91 -4.40
CA GLY A 46 0.03 14.98 -3.56
C GLY A 46 -1.05 14.49 -2.61
N VAL A 47 -1.06 13.19 -2.29
CA VAL A 47 -1.95 12.60 -1.29
C VAL A 47 -1.29 12.58 0.07
N ASP A 48 -2.10 12.65 1.13
CA ASP A 48 -1.64 12.37 2.48
C ASP A 48 -1.48 10.85 2.65
N THR A 49 -0.25 10.39 2.92
CA THR A 49 0.03 8.97 3.10
C THR A 49 -0.73 8.39 4.28
N VAL A 50 -0.93 9.15 5.37
CA VAL A 50 -1.66 8.69 6.56
C VAL A 50 -3.13 8.46 6.21
N GLU A 51 -3.75 9.41 5.50
CA GLU A 51 -5.15 9.31 5.07
C GLU A 51 -5.37 8.08 4.15
N ILE A 52 -4.47 7.90 3.18
CA ILE A 52 -4.52 6.74 2.27
C ILE A 52 -4.37 5.44 3.04
N LEU A 53 -3.45 5.36 4.00
CA LEU A 53 -3.22 4.15 4.78
C LEU A 53 -4.44 3.80 5.65
N MET A 54 -5.08 4.80 6.27
CA MET A 54 -6.31 4.60 7.02
C MET A 54 -7.47 4.10 6.14
N GLU A 55 -7.63 4.64 4.92
CA GLU A 55 -8.67 4.16 4.00
C GLU A 55 -8.35 2.76 3.45
N LEU A 56 -7.06 2.44 3.24
CA LEU A 56 -6.62 1.07 2.91
C LEU A 56 -6.95 0.09 4.04
N GLU A 57 -6.72 0.46 5.29
CA GLU A 57 -7.10 -0.36 6.45
C GLU A 57 -8.60 -0.65 6.49
N GLU A 58 -9.42 0.39 6.30
CA GLU A 58 -10.87 0.27 6.28
C GLU A 58 -11.34 -0.61 5.11
N GLU A 59 -10.86 -0.35 3.89
CA GLU A 59 -11.28 -1.07 2.69
C GLU A 59 -10.84 -2.54 2.69
N PHE A 60 -9.65 -2.83 3.23
CA PHE A 60 -9.14 -4.19 3.34
C PHE A 60 -9.54 -4.91 4.64
N GLY A 61 -10.24 -4.23 5.55
CA GLY A 61 -10.62 -4.77 6.86
C GLY A 61 -9.43 -5.15 7.73
N ILE A 62 -8.30 -4.47 7.53
CA ILE A 62 -7.05 -4.68 8.23
C ILE A 62 -6.97 -3.65 9.35
N SER A 63 -7.05 -4.10 10.61
CA SER A 63 -6.71 -3.26 11.75
C SER A 63 -5.21 -3.35 12.00
N VAL A 64 -4.42 -2.70 11.16
CA VAL A 64 -3.02 -2.44 11.49
C VAL A 64 -3.05 -1.14 12.27
N GLU A 65 -2.39 -1.12 13.41
CA GLU A 65 -1.98 0.16 13.97
C GLU A 65 -0.82 0.59 13.08
N LEU A 66 -1.11 1.16 11.89
CA LEU A 66 -0.07 1.83 11.10
C LEU A 66 0.28 3.10 11.87
N GLU A 67 1.09 2.91 12.91
CA GLU A 67 1.73 4.00 13.66
C GLU A 67 2.41 4.92 12.64
N GLU A 68 2.42 6.23 12.91
CA GLU A 68 3.03 7.25 12.02
C GLU A 68 4.43 6.82 11.52
N ASP A 69 5.18 6.11 12.35
CA ASP A 69 6.49 5.51 12.06
C ASP A 69 6.51 4.57 10.84
N ILE A 70 5.43 3.80 10.60
CA ILE A 70 5.30 2.91 9.43
C ILE A 70 4.89 3.73 8.20
N ALA A 71 4.03 4.74 8.37
CA ALA A 71 3.65 5.65 7.30
C ALA A 71 4.87 6.43 6.75
N GLU A 72 5.81 6.81 7.62
CA GLU A 72 7.09 7.41 7.19
C GLU A 72 7.97 6.44 6.39
N SER A 73 7.84 5.13 6.63
CA SER A 73 8.59 4.08 5.93
C SER A 73 7.96 3.69 4.58
N ILE A 74 6.65 3.95 4.41
CA ILE A 74 5.90 3.66 3.19
C ILE A 74 5.88 4.90 2.28
N SER A 75 6.62 4.83 1.18
CA SER A 75 6.74 5.94 0.23
C SER A 75 6.01 5.70 -1.09
N THR A 76 5.79 4.43 -1.44
CA THR A 76 5.20 3.99 -2.71
C THR A 76 3.97 3.12 -2.55
N VAL A 77 3.16 3.07 -3.60
CA VAL A 77 2.02 2.15 -3.70
C VAL A 77 2.43 0.69 -3.51
N GLN A 78 3.60 0.31 -4.02
CA GLN A 78 4.14 -1.03 -3.88
C GLN A 78 4.43 -1.35 -2.41
N GLU A 79 5.15 -0.48 -1.70
CA GLU A 79 5.48 -0.67 -0.28
C GLU A 79 4.20 -0.74 0.59
N ALA A 80 3.19 0.07 0.26
CA ALA A 80 1.88 -0.02 0.94
C ALA A 80 1.23 -1.39 0.72
N ALA A 81 1.19 -1.88 -0.53
CA ALA A 81 0.63 -3.19 -0.84
C ALA A 81 1.40 -4.33 -0.16
N GLU A 82 2.73 -4.22 -0.06
CA GLU A 82 3.58 -5.20 0.63
C GLU A 82 3.31 -5.22 2.13
N SER A 83 3.18 -4.03 2.74
CA SER A 83 2.85 -3.88 4.16
C SER A 83 1.47 -4.50 4.48
N LEU A 84 0.48 -4.32 3.59
CA LEU A 84 -0.84 -4.94 3.76
C LEU A 84 -0.78 -6.46 3.69
N GLU A 85 -0.04 -7.03 2.74
CA GLU A 85 0.11 -8.49 2.61
C GLU A 85 0.92 -9.13 3.74
N GLU A 86 1.95 -8.44 4.25
CA GLU A 86 2.73 -8.89 5.41
C GLU A 86 1.86 -8.99 6.66
N LYS A 87 0.97 -8.01 6.85
CA LYS A 87 0.08 -7.94 8.01
C LYS A 87 -1.13 -8.86 7.88
N CYS A 88 -1.50 -9.25 6.67
CA CYS A 88 -2.59 -10.20 6.39
C CYS A 88 -2.14 -11.37 5.49
N PRO A 89 -1.25 -12.25 5.96
CA PRO A 89 -0.74 -13.35 5.15
C PRO A 89 -1.81 -14.45 5.01
N GLY A 90 -2.46 -14.50 3.84
CA GLY A 90 -3.33 -15.63 3.45
C GLY A 90 -4.85 -15.41 3.52
N CYS A 91 -5.33 -14.19 3.71
CA CYS A 91 -6.76 -13.90 3.62
C CYS A 91 -7.20 -13.84 2.14
N GLU A 92 -7.78 -14.91 1.57
CA GLU A 92 -8.39 -14.87 0.23
C GLU A 92 -9.66 -13.98 0.17
N THR A 93 -10.22 -13.62 1.34
CA THR A 93 -11.49 -12.88 1.47
C THR A 93 -11.34 -11.39 1.77
N CYS A 94 -10.12 -10.90 2.01
CA CYS A 94 -9.81 -9.47 2.15
C CYS A 94 -9.51 -8.84 0.78
N TRP A 95 -9.88 -9.58 -0.29
CA TRP A 95 -9.56 -9.34 -1.68
C TRP A 95 -10.86 -9.21 -2.49
#